data_AF-A0A952KB79-F1
#
_entry.id   AF-A0A952KB79-F1
#
_cell.length_a   1.000
_cell.length_b   1.000
_cell.length_c   1.000
_cell.angle_alpha   90.00
_cell.angle_beta   90.00
_cell.angle_gamma   90.00
#
_symmetry.space_group_name_H-M   'P 1'
#
loop_
_entity.id
_entity.type
_entity.pdbx_description
1 polymer ?
#
loop_
_entity_poly.entity_id
_entity_poly.type
_entity_poly.pdbx_seq_one_letter_code
_entity_poly.pdbx_strand_id
1 'polypeptide(L)'
;MPITNLTQNFVALTSVPAKPGDRLQYRLTATNMGAKPLSSLVVNDFTPAFTNFFAAGCPGALPAGITGCSLTKPAVGAKGAVQWTFTGSLDPGKSMLLTFLVDVEQ
;
A
#
# COMPACT_ATOMS: atom_id res chain seq x y z
N MET A 1 -18.08 -1.79 16.66
CA MET A 1 -16.75 -1.38 16.15
C MET A 1 -15.99 -2.65 15.79
N PRO A 2 -15.56 -2.88 14.53
CA PRO A 2 -14.53 -3.87 14.28
C PRO A 2 -13.25 -3.18 13.82
N ILE A 3 -12.19 -3.42 14.58
CA ILE A 3 -10.81 -3.24 14.14
C ILE A 3 -10.54 -4.47 13.28
N THR A 4 -10.46 -4.32 11.95
CA THR A 4 -10.12 -5.43 11.07
C THR A 4 -8.60 -5.47 10.93
N ASN A 5 -8.01 -6.48 11.56
CA ASN A 5 -6.58 -6.78 11.50
C ASN A 5 -6.20 -7.11 10.05
N LEU A 6 -5.38 -6.26 9.42
CA LEU A 6 -4.80 -6.51 8.11
C LEU A 6 -3.75 -7.60 8.27
N THR A 7 -4.06 -8.84 7.91
CA THR A 7 -3.04 -9.87 7.76
C THR A 7 -2.10 -9.43 6.63
N GLN A 8 -0.95 -8.87 7.02
CA GLN A 8 0.17 -8.63 6.12
C GLN A 8 0.71 -9.99 5.68
N ASN A 9 0.10 -10.59 4.66
CA ASN A 9 0.68 -11.71 3.93
C ASN A 9 1.89 -11.15 3.16
N PHE A 10 3.03 -11.04 3.84
CA PHE A 10 4.32 -10.83 3.23
C PHE A 10 4.69 -12.07 2.41
N VAL A 11 4.23 -12.13 1.16
CA VAL A 11 4.87 -13.01 0.18
C VAL A 11 6.07 -12.24 -0.37
N ALA A 12 7.17 -12.27 0.38
CA ALA A 12 8.48 -11.97 -0.19
C ALA A 12 8.80 -13.07 -1.21
N LEU A 13 8.56 -12.81 -2.50
CA LEU A 13 8.82 -13.78 -3.57
C LEU A 13 10.32 -14.06 -3.80
N THR A 14 11.21 -13.52 -2.98
CA THR A 14 12.62 -13.88 -2.92
C THR A 14 13.13 -13.68 -1.50
N SER A 15 13.39 -14.77 -0.77
CA SER A 15 14.26 -14.77 0.41
C SER A 15 15.71 -14.58 -0.06
N VAL A 16 16.03 -13.37 -0.53
CA VAL A 16 17.41 -12.90 -0.64
C VAL A 16 17.57 -11.90 0.50
N PRO A 17 18.57 -12.04 1.39
CA PRO A 17 18.83 -11.00 2.38
C PRO A 17 19.11 -9.71 1.61
N ALA A 18 18.19 -8.76 1.75
CA ALA A 18 18.31 -7.45 1.14
C ALA A 18 19.56 -6.79 1.72
N LYS A 19 20.51 -6.48 0.85
CA LYS A 19 21.76 -5.83 1.25
C LYS A 19 21.50 -4.35 1.51
N PRO A 20 22.32 -3.72 2.36
CA PRO A 20 22.32 -2.28 2.49
C PRO A 20 22.46 -1.61 1.10
N GLY A 21 21.52 -0.72 0.75
CA GLY A 21 21.42 -0.11 -0.59
C GLY A 21 20.55 -0.86 -1.61
N ASP A 22 19.99 -2.01 -1.28
CA ASP A 22 19.03 -2.70 -2.15
C ASP A 22 17.68 -1.98 -2.18
N ARG A 23 17.00 -2.07 -3.32
CA ARG A 23 15.64 -1.58 -3.49
C ARG A 23 14.62 -2.70 -3.33
N LEU A 24 13.69 -2.52 -2.40
CA LEU A 24 12.60 -3.43 -2.12
C LEU A 24 11.27 -2.89 -2.66
N GLN A 25 10.52 -3.75 -3.33
CA GLN A 25 9.16 -3.46 -3.76
C GLN A 25 8.15 -4.17 -2.87
N TYR A 26 7.31 -3.38 -2.22
CA TYR A 26 6.20 -3.84 -1.41
C TYR A 26 4.92 -3.86 -2.25
N ARG A 27 4.12 -4.92 -2.07
CA ARG A 27 2.82 -5.11 -2.72
C ARG A 27 1.76 -5.29 -1.64
N LEU A 28 0.76 -4.43 -1.61
CA LEU A 28 -0.35 -4.47 -0.65
C LEU A 28 -1.63 -4.76 -1.41
N THR A 29 -2.48 -5.61 -0.85
CA THR A 29 -3.80 -5.89 -1.43
C THR A 29 -4.87 -5.40 -0.49
N ALA A 30 -5.65 -4.41 -0.92
CA ALA A 30 -6.80 -3.90 -0.17
C ALA A 30 -8.08 -4.52 -0.74
N THR A 31 -8.88 -5.16 0.12
CA THR A 31 -10.10 -5.89 -0.27
C THR A 31 -11.28 -5.41 0.55
N ASN A 32 -12.41 -5.11 -0.09
CA ASN A 32 -13.67 -4.89 0.62
C ASN A 32 -14.27 -6.23 1.07
N MET A 33 -14.01 -6.63 2.31
CA MET A 33 -14.58 -7.84 2.91
C MET A 33 -16.00 -7.64 3.49
N GLY A 34 -16.54 -6.43 3.42
CA GLY A 34 -17.89 -6.13 3.88
C GLY A 34 -18.97 -6.54 2.87
N ALA A 35 -20.22 -6.52 3.31
CA ALA A 35 -21.38 -6.81 2.46
C ALA A 35 -21.94 -5.57 1.72
N LYS A 36 -21.39 -4.38 1.98
CA LYS A 36 -21.81 -3.11 1.36
C LYS A 36 -20.66 -2.43 0.64
N PRO A 37 -20.93 -1.62 -0.40
CA PRO A 37 -19.89 -0.80 -1.05
C PRO A 37 -19.20 0.14 -0.06
N LEU A 38 -17.88 0.24 -0.14
CA LEU A 38 -17.07 1.19 0.65
C LEU A 38 -16.86 2.47 -0.14
N SER A 39 -17.45 3.57 0.30
CA SER A 39 -17.34 4.89 -0.34
C SER A 39 -16.18 5.75 0.17
N SER A 40 -15.57 5.38 1.29
CA SER A 40 -14.38 6.02 1.84
C SER A 40 -13.33 4.95 2.09
N LEU A 41 -12.28 4.95 1.28
CA LEU A 41 -11.19 4.02 1.38
C LEU A 41 -9.88 4.78 1.53
N VAL A 42 -9.25 4.57 2.68
CA VAL A 42 -7.92 5.10 2.98
C VAL A 42 -7.05 3.92 3.36
N VAL A 43 -5.94 3.76 2.64
CA VAL A 43 -4.90 2.77 2.98
C VAL A 43 -3.70 3.52 3.53
N ASN A 44 -3.32 3.22 4.76
CA ASN A 44 -2.18 3.82 5.41
C ASN A 44 -1.15 2.75 5.76
N ASP A 45 0.09 2.94 5.33
CA ASP A 45 1.23 2.10 5.65
C ASP A 45 2.41 2.96 6.11
N PHE A 46 3.42 2.36 6.73
CA PHE A 46 4.63 3.04 7.18
C PHE A 46 5.85 2.41 6.53
N THR A 47 6.83 3.24 6.16
CA THR A 47 8.15 2.73 5.76
C THR A 47 8.70 1.78 6.83
N PRO A 48 8.98 0.51 6.52
CA PRO A 48 9.50 -0.44 7.49
C PRO A 48 10.81 0.01 8.14
N ALA A 49 11.10 -0.51 9.32
CA ALA A 49 12.38 -0.27 9.99
C ALA A 49 13.55 -0.67 9.08
N PHE A 50 14.68 0.04 9.21
CA PHE A 50 15.87 -0.15 8.37
C PHE A 50 15.68 0.11 6.87
N THR A 51 14.60 0.79 6.48
CA THR A 51 14.36 1.21 5.11
C THR A 51 14.04 2.71 5.03
N ASN A 52 14.23 3.29 3.84
CA ASN A 52 13.90 4.66 3.49
C ASN A 52 12.95 4.66 2.31
N PHE A 53 11.98 5.59 2.31
CA PHE A 53 11.02 5.70 1.22
C PHE A 53 11.73 6.03 -0.10
N PHE A 54 11.39 5.30 -1.17
CA PHE A 54 11.88 5.63 -2.51
C PHE A 54 10.77 6.17 -3.39
N ALA A 55 9.71 5.40 -3.61
CA ALA A 55 8.62 5.81 -4.48
C ALA A 55 7.30 5.11 -4.12
N ALA A 56 6.20 5.77 -4.39
CA ALA A 56 4.87 5.20 -4.33
C ALA A 56 4.04 5.90 -5.40
N GLY A 57 3.04 5.19 -5.90
CA GLY A 57 2.11 5.71 -6.88
C GLY A 57 0.71 5.18 -6.64
N CYS A 58 -0.26 5.89 -7.20
CA CYS A 58 -1.58 5.33 -7.38
C CYS A 58 -1.52 4.13 -8.34
N PRO A 59 -2.31 3.07 -8.11
CA PRO A 59 -2.32 1.93 -9.00
C PRO A 59 -2.83 2.33 -10.39
N GLY A 60 -2.16 1.84 -11.43
CA GLY A 60 -2.56 2.10 -12.82
C GLY A 60 -3.88 1.43 -13.21
N ALA A 61 -4.30 0.40 -12.49
CA ALA A 61 -5.58 -0.27 -12.66
C ALA A 61 -6.41 -0.09 -11.39
N LEU A 62 -7.46 0.73 -11.48
CA LEU A 62 -8.45 0.91 -10.42
C LEU A 62 -9.63 -0.05 -10.66
N PRO A 63 -10.15 -0.71 -9.61
CA PRO A 63 -11.37 -1.51 -9.74
C PRO A 63 -12.57 -0.62 -10.07
N ALA A 64 -13.60 -1.24 -10.66
CA ALA A 64 -14.84 -0.54 -10.99
C ALA A 64 -15.44 0.16 -9.76
N GLY A 65 -15.89 1.40 -9.96
CA GLY A 65 -16.45 2.25 -8.91
C GLY A 65 -15.44 3.18 -8.23
N ILE A 66 -14.15 2.88 -8.28
CA ILE A 66 -13.10 3.82 -7.85
C ILE A 66 -12.78 4.77 -9.00
N THR A 67 -12.91 6.07 -8.72
CA THR A 67 -12.84 7.14 -9.74
C THR A 67 -11.59 8.00 -9.60
N GLY A 68 -10.91 7.90 -8.47
CA GLY A 68 -9.73 8.70 -8.19
C GLY A 68 -8.88 8.08 -7.09
N CYS A 69 -7.62 8.48 -7.10
CA CYS A 69 -6.64 8.12 -6.10
C CYS A 69 -5.74 9.33 -5.85
N SER A 70 -5.56 9.66 -4.57
CA SER A 70 -4.58 10.61 -4.10
C SER A 70 -3.60 9.91 -3.17
N LEU A 71 -2.35 10.38 -3.17
CA LEU A 71 -1.25 9.77 -2.43
C LEU A 71 -0.51 10.84 -1.64
N THR A 72 -0.45 10.65 -0.34
CA THR A 72 0.43 11.39 0.57
C THR A 72 1.60 10.49 0.93
N LYS A 73 2.83 10.97 0.75
CA LYS A 73 4.05 10.18 0.93
C LYS A 73 5.18 11.05 1.49
N PRO A 74 6.16 10.46 2.19
CA PRO A 74 7.34 11.19 2.61
C PRO A 74 8.23 11.52 1.41
N ALA A 75 9.22 12.39 1.65
CA ALA A 75 10.27 12.65 0.66
C ALA A 75 11.10 11.39 0.39
N VAL A 76 11.70 11.31 -0.80
CA VAL A 76 12.65 10.23 -1.13
C VAL A 76 13.82 10.26 -0.14
N GLY A 77 14.17 9.11 0.43
CA GLY A 77 15.19 8.97 1.46
C GLY A 77 14.68 9.20 2.89
N ALA A 78 13.44 9.64 3.09
CA ALA A 78 12.88 9.85 4.41
C ALA A 78 12.06 8.64 4.90
N LYS A 79 11.86 8.57 6.22
CA LYS A 79 10.93 7.63 6.86
C LYS A 79 9.59 8.32 7.09
N GLY A 80 8.50 7.58 6.96
CA GLY A 80 7.18 8.14 7.22
C GLY A 80 6.02 7.28 6.74
N ALA A 81 4.82 7.82 6.88
CA ALA A 81 3.60 7.18 6.43
C ALA A 81 3.39 7.38 4.93
N VAL A 82 3.01 6.30 4.23
CA VAL A 82 2.51 6.32 2.88
C VAL A 82 1.00 6.08 2.94
N GLN A 83 0.24 7.07 2.52
CA GLN A 83 -1.22 7.06 2.60
C GLN A 83 -1.84 7.24 1.22
N TRP A 84 -2.63 6.26 0.80
CA TRP A 84 -3.49 6.34 -0.37
C TRP A 84 -4.91 6.63 0.05
N THR A 85 -5.53 7.62 -0.57
CA THR A 85 -6.94 7.95 -0.39
C THR A 85 -7.65 7.77 -1.72
N PHE A 86 -8.73 6.99 -1.72
CA PHE A 86 -9.50 6.69 -2.92
C PHE A 86 -10.85 7.38 -2.87
N THR A 87 -11.30 7.83 -4.04
CA THR A 87 -12.64 8.39 -4.23
C THR A 87 -13.49 7.42 -5.06
N GLY A 88 -14.79 7.39 -4.76
CA GLY A 88 -15.73 6.44 -5.37
C GLY A 88 -16.04 5.29 -4.43
N SER A 89 -16.54 4.18 -4.98
CA SER A 89 -17.07 3.05 -4.22
C SER A 89 -16.37 1.76 -4.60
N LEU A 90 -15.83 1.03 -3.61
CA LEU A 90 -15.33 -0.33 -3.81
C LEU A 90 -16.44 -1.32 -3.45
N ASP A 91 -16.94 -2.06 -4.43
CA ASP A 91 -17.98 -3.07 -4.21
C ASP A 91 -17.50 -4.23 -3.31
N PRO A 92 -18.43 -4.91 -2.60
CA PRO A 92 -18.14 -6.12 -1.83
C PRO A 92 -17.36 -7.17 -2.64
N GLY A 93 -16.32 -7.73 -2.03
CA GLY A 93 -15.47 -8.76 -2.63
C GLY A 93 -14.53 -8.25 -3.73
N LYS A 94 -14.47 -6.94 -3.99
CA LYS A 94 -13.47 -6.36 -4.90
C LYS A 94 -12.19 -6.01 -4.15
N SER A 95 -11.09 -6.09 -4.89
CA SER A 95 -9.74 -5.81 -4.40
C SER A 95 -9.02 -4.83 -5.31
N MET A 96 -8.01 -4.16 -4.74
CA MET A 96 -7.02 -3.38 -5.46
C MET A 96 -5.62 -3.71 -4.96
N LEU A 97 -4.65 -3.56 -5.86
CA LEU A 97 -3.24 -3.77 -5.57
C LEU A 97 -2.53 -2.43 -5.47
N LEU A 98 -1.76 -2.23 -4.42
CA LEU A 98 -0.91 -1.05 -4.21
C LEU A 98 0.54 -1.47 -4.18
N THR A 99 1.40 -0.57 -4.64
CA THR A 99 2.84 -0.81 -4.65
C THR A 99 3.61 0.41 -4.18
N PHE A 100 4.61 0.18 -3.35
CA PHE A 100 5.61 1.19 -3.01
C PHE A 100 7.00 0.57 -2.95
N LEU A 101 8.00 1.41 -3.18
CA LEU A 101 9.42 1.10 -3.23
C LEU A 101 10.09 1.76 -2.03
N VAL A 102 10.98 1.02 -1.39
CA VAL A 102 11.87 1.52 -0.34
C VAL A 102 13.28 1.04 -0.62
N ASP A 103 14.27 1.80 -0.15
CA ASP A 103 15.67 1.40 -0.19
C ASP A 103 16.11 0.96 1.22
N VAL A 104 16.88 -0.12 1.31
CA VAL A 104 17.45 -0.59 2.58
C VAL A 104 18.56 0.36 2.99
N GLU A 105 18.55 0.78 4.26
CA GLU A 105 19.60 1.65 4.81
C GLU A 105 20.99 1.03 4.64
N GLN A 106 21.97 1.88 4.34
CA GLN A 106 23.38 1.51 4.20
C GLN A 106 24.04 1.21 5.55
#